data_AF-A0A9D6SCR1-F1
#
_entry.id   AF-A0A9D6SCR1-F1
#
_cell.length_a   1.000
_cell.length_b   1.000
_cell.length_c   1.000
_cell.angle_alpha   90.00
_cell.angle_beta   90.00
_cell.angle_gamma   90.00
#
_symmetry.space_group_name_H-M   'P 1'
#
loop_
_entity.id
_entity.type
_entity.pdbx_description
1 polymer ?
#
loop_
_entity_poly.entity_id
_entity_poly.type
_entity_poly.pdbx_seq_one_letter_code
_entity_poly.pdbx_strand_id
1 'polypeptide(L)'
;MQGRDDVYVITEADVRLPLPGGGEAGTRGKGRSKRANRGAVAAAGAGPGIGRPRLAATLSVCLSGTGHFLNREWKLGFLYLLALGFTLSFQYFLHHTWARVRTVGAGIGLSETDLLVGVLLVDLYLLFVLLSGVYGAFRLGRAYAGEEEVAAHPLLAGAASLLLPGLGQIVNGQIRKALIFLFVLFTEVLGIGLWWFLPDPIERLVLGGGDPLQTLFVAFALGTYGLLAWALSLYDAVLVASYRRAGRW
;
A
#
# COMPACT_ATOMS: atom_id res chain seq x y z
N MET A 1 -27.68 -48.90 -14.68
CA MET A 1 -26.38 -49.40 -14.18
C MET A 1 -25.50 -48.19 -13.91
N GLN A 2 -24.95 -48.12 -12.70
CA GLN A 2 -24.37 -46.95 -12.05
C GLN A 2 -23.10 -46.44 -12.75
N GLY A 3 -22.99 -45.12 -12.91
CA GLY A 3 -21.72 -44.44 -13.16
C GLY A 3 -20.87 -44.45 -11.88
N ARG A 4 -19.60 -44.85 -12.01
CA ARG A 4 -18.58 -44.68 -10.97
C ARG A 4 -17.74 -43.46 -11.33
N ASP A 5 -17.71 -42.50 -10.43
CA ASP A 5 -16.76 -41.40 -10.41
C ASP A 5 -15.37 -41.96 -10.06
N ASP A 6 -14.44 -41.93 -11.01
CA ASP A 6 -13.04 -42.23 -10.74
C ASP A 6 -12.36 -40.98 -10.16
N VAL A 7 -12.17 -41.00 -8.84
CA VAL A 7 -11.37 -40.02 -8.11
C VAL A 7 -9.89 -40.24 -8.46
N TYR A 8 -9.29 -39.30 -9.17
CA TYR A 8 -7.84 -39.30 -9.42
C TYR A 8 -7.09 -38.91 -8.13
N VAL A 9 -6.39 -39.87 -7.54
CA VAL A 9 -5.46 -39.64 -6.43
C VAL A 9 -4.04 -39.63 -6.99
N ILE A 10 -3.43 -38.45 -7.02
CA ILE A 10 -2.02 -38.29 -7.44
C ILE A 10 -1.14 -38.89 -6.33
N THR A 11 -0.31 -39.86 -6.69
CA THR A 11 0.65 -40.48 -5.74
C THR A 11 2.08 -39.99 -6.02
N GLU A 12 2.97 -40.11 -5.02
CA GLU A 12 4.34 -39.60 -5.08
C GLU A 12 5.18 -40.13 -6.25
N ALA A 13 4.77 -41.26 -6.86
CA ALA A 13 5.43 -41.85 -8.02
C ALA A 13 5.26 -41.03 -9.32
N ASP A 14 4.24 -40.18 -9.43
CA ASP A 14 4.00 -39.34 -10.61
C ASP A 14 4.91 -38.11 -10.68
N VAL A 15 5.65 -37.82 -9.59
CA VAL A 15 6.41 -36.57 -9.44
C VAL A 15 7.86 -36.71 -9.90
N ARG A 16 8.40 -37.92 -10.13
CA ARG A 16 9.82 -38.09 -10.47
C ARG A 16 10.06 -39.28 -11.38
N LEU A 17 10.35 -39.01 -12.67
CA LEU A 17 11.58 -39.41 -13.39
C LEU A 17 11.49 -39.06 -14.89
N PRO A 18 12.65 -38.97 -15.59
CA PRO A 18 12.84 -38.18 -16.80
C PRO A 18 12.58 -38.99 -18.07
N LEU A 19 12.21 -38.29 -19.15
CA LEU A 19 12.12 -38.89 -20.49
C LEU A 19 13.52 -39.02 -21.10
N PRO A 20 13.97 -40.24 -21.50
CA PRO A 20 15.21 -40.44 -22.22
C PRO A 20 14.98 -40.48 -23.74
N GLY A 21 15.61 -39.53 -24.44
CA GLY A 21 16.47 -39.78 -25.61
C GLY A 21 15.86 -40.07 -27.00
N GLY A 22 16.19 -39.19 -27.96
CA GLY A 22 16.47 -39.62 -29.34
C GLY A 22 16.24 -38.57 -30.44
N GLY A 23 17.30 -37.87 -30.86
CA GLY A 23 17.38 -37.25 -32.21
C GLY A 23 17.85 -35.79 -32.25
N GLU A 24 19.11 -35.58 -32.59
CA GLU A 24 19.75 -34.28 -32.80
C GLU A 24 19.18 -33.51 -34.01
N ALA A 25 18.83 -32.23 -33.81
CA ALA A 25 19.06 -31.14 -34.77
C ALA A 25 18.85 -29.80 -34.06
N GLY A 26 19.72 -28.85 -34.35
CA GLY A 26 19.95 -27.65 -33.53
C GLY A 26 18.73 -26.75 -33.31
N THR A 27 18.73 -26.07 -32.16
CA THR A 27 18.65 -24.60 -32.12
C THR A 27 18.85 -24.12 -30.70
N ARG A 28 19.76 -23.16 -30.58
CA ARG A 28 20.15 -22.49 -29.34
C ARG A 28 19.00 -21.56 -28.90
N GLY A 29 18.50 -21.75 -27.68
CA GLY A 29 17.90 -20.69 -26.88
C GLY A 29 16.37 -20.65 -26.77
N LYS A 30 15.87 -20.71 -25.51
CA LYS A 30 14.90 -19.77 -24.90
C LYS A 30 14.33 -20.34 -23.59
N GLY A 31 15.13 -20.31 -22.53
CA GLY A 31 14.67 -20.48 -21.15
C GLY A 31 14.12 -19.18 -20.53
N ARG A 32 13.31 -18.41 -21.27
CA ARG A 32 12.85 -17.07 -20.84
C ARG A 32 11.41 -16.76 -21.26
N SER A 33 10.49 -17.73 -21.17
CA SER A 33 9.12 -17.56 -21.68
C SER A 33 8.05 -17.30 -20.60
N LYS A 34 8.10 -17.92 -19.42
CA LYS A 34 6.97 -17.82 -18.47
C LYS A 34 6.86 -16.48 -17.73
N ARG A 35 7.98 -15.77 -17.50
CA ARG A 35 7.96 -14.44 -16.84
C ARG A 35 7.72 -13.28 -17.82
N ALA A 36 8.10 -13.46 -19.09
CA ALA A 36 7.88 -12.50 -20.16
C ALA A 36 6.40 -12.43 -20.58
N ASN A 37 5.70 -13.56 -20.60
CA ASN A 37 4.32 -13.60 -21.07
C ASN A 37 3.31 -12.89 -20.15
N ARG A 38 3.53 -12.88 -18.82
CA ARG A 38 2.68 -12.09 -17.91
C ARG A 38 2.90 -10.57 -18.03
N GLY A 39 4.08 -10.14 -18.46
CA GLY A 39 4.37 -8.73 -18.75
C GLY A 39 3.85 -8.31 -20.13
N ALA A 40 3.96 -9.19 -21.13
CA ALA A 40 3.52 -8.93 -22.50
C ALA A 40 1.99 -8.81 -22.63
N VAL A 41 1.22 -9.64 -21.90
CA VAL A 41 -0.26 -9.56 -21.95
C VAL A 41 -0.78 -8.29 -21.24
N ALA A 42 -0.08 -7.79 -20.21
CA ALA A 42 -0.40 -6.50 -19.59
C ALA A 42 0.03 -5.29 -20.45
N ALA A 43 1.09 -5.45 -21.26
CA ALA A 43 1.58 -4.41 -22.16
C ALA A 43 0.81 -4.31 -23.49
N ALA A 44 0.12 -5.38 -23.92
CA ALA A 44 -0.55 -5.44 -25.22
C ALA A 44 -1.88 -4.65 -25.31
N GLY A 45 -2.49 -4.30 -24.17
CA GLY A 45 -3.78 -3.58 -24.13
C GLY A 45 -3.69 -2.08 -23.83
N ALA A 46 -2.53 -1.59 -23.40
CA ALA A 46 -2.34 -0.21 -22.97
C ALA A 46 -1.45 0.50 -23.99
N GLY A 47 -1.96 1.58 -24.61
CA GLY A 47 -1.14 2.45 -25.45
C GLY A 47 0.10 2.96 -24.70
N PRO A 48 1.10 3.52 -25.40
CA PRO A 48 2.38 3.88 -24.79
C PRO A 48 2.15 4.83 -23.60
N GLY A 49 2.41 4.33 -22.39
CA GLY A 49 2.39 5.10 -21.16
C GLY A 49 3.62 6.02 -21.08
N ILE A 50 3.57 7.02 -20.20
CA ILE A 50 4.60 8.08 -20.11
C ILE A 50 5.91 7.57 -19.46
N GLY A 51 5.93 6.35 -18.87
CA GLY A 51 7.15 5.75 -18.35
C GLY A 51 7.77 6.50 -17.17
N ARG A 52 6.94 7.00 -16.23
CA ARG A 52 7.40 7.78 -15.05
C ARG A 52 6.90 7.16 -13.74
N PRO A 53 7.43 6.00 -13.32
CA PRO A 53 6.96 5.27 -12.13
C PRO A 53 7.00 6.09 -10.85
N ARG A 54 8.06 6.87 -10.63
CA ARG A 54 8.23 7.67 -9.40
C ARG A 54 7.17 8.76 -9.31
N LEU A 55 6.97 9.51 -10.39
CA LEU A 55 5.95 10.54 -10.47
C LEU A 55 4.54 9.96 -10.32
N ALA A 56 4.26 8.84 -10.99
CA ALA A 56 2.97 8.14 -10.86
C ALA A 56 2.69 7.76 -9.41
N ALA A 57 3.67 7.18 -8.71
CA ALA A 57 3.53 6.81 -7.31
C ALA A 57 3.33 8.04 -6.40
N THR A 58 4.13 9.11 -6.59
CA THR A 58 3.98 10.36 -5.83
C THR A 58 2.60 10.98 -6.03
N LEU A 59 2.09 11.01 -7.26
CA LEU A 59 0.73 11.49 -7.54
C LEU A 59 -0.32 10.65 -6.80
N SER A 60 -0.20 9.32 -6.86
CA SER A 60 -1.09 8.42 -6.11
C SER A 60 -0.99 8.57 -4.58
N VAL A 61 0.11 9.08 -4.03
CA VAL A 61 0.21 9.42 -2.59
C VAL A 61 -0.60 10.67 -2.29
N CYS A 62 -0.52 11.71 -3.12
CA CYS A 62 -1.27 12.95 -2.91
C CYS A 62 -2.78 12.76 -3.09
N LEU A 63 -3.18 12.02 -4.12
CA LEU A 63 -4.56 11.67 -4.38
C LEU A 63 -4.61 10.29 -5.02
N SER A 64 -5.19 9.34 -4.28
CA SER A 64 -5.28 7.93 -4.70
C SER A 64 -5.82 7.80 -6.12
N GLY A 65 -5.20 6.95 -6.93
CA GLY A 65 -5.61 6.71 -8.32
C GLY A 65 -5.04 7.69 -9.35
N THR A 66 -4.58 8.89 -8.97
CA THR A 66 -4.11 9.87 -9.97
C THR A 66 -2.87 9.43 -10.74
N GLY A 67 -1.99 8.65 -10.12
CA GLY A 67 -0.85 8.04 -10.80
C GLY A 67 -1.24 7.08 -11.93
N HIS A 68 -2.43 6.48 -11.87
CA HIS A 68 -2.92 5.62 -12.94
C HIS A 68 -3.32 6.42 -14.18
N PHE A 69 -3.81 7.66 -14.03
CA PHE A 69 -4.09 8.54 -15.17
C PHE A 69 -2.82 8.92 -15.94
N LEU A 70 -1.70 9.15 -15.23
CA LEU A 70 -0.41 9.37 -15.87
C LEU A 70 0.03 8.17 -16.73
N ASN A 71 -0.34 6.97 -16.30
CA ASN A 71 -0.09 5.72 -17.01
C ASN A 71 -1.20 5.34 -18.02
N ARG A 72 -2.18 6.23 -18.28
CA ARG A 72 -3.33 6.02 -19.16
C ARG A 72 -4.27 4.86 -18.75
N GLU A 73 -4.18 4.41 -17.51
CA GLU A 73 -5.02 3.37 -16.92
C GLU A 73 -6.24 3.99 -16.22
N TRP A 74 -7.09 4.67 -16.99
CA TRP A 74 -8.21 5.45 -16.47
C TRP A 74 -9.19 4.65 -15.63
N LYS A 75 -9.48 3.40 -16.03
CA LYS A 75 -10.40 2.51 -15.29
C LYS A 75 -9.92 2.26 -13.87
N LEU A 76 -8.62 1.99 -13.70
CA LEU A 76 -8.02 1.81 -12.38
C LEU A 76 -7.95 3.13 -11.62
N GLY A 77 -7.61 4.23 -12.29
CA GLY A 77 -7.59 5.57 -11.67
C GLY A 77 -8.95 5.95 -11.08
N PHE A 78 -10.03 5.77 -11.86
CA PHE A 78 -11.39 6.00 -11.38
C PHE A 78 -11.80 5.04 -10.26
N LEU A 79 -11.43 3.76 -10.34
CA LEU A 79 -11.72 2.79 -9.29
C LEU A 79 -11.13 3.25 -7.94
N TYR A 80 -9.87 3.65 -7.91
CA TYR A 80 -9.21 4.13 -6.68
C TYR A 80 -9.79 5.45 -6.18
N LEU A 81 -10.10 6.39 -7.07
CA LEU A 81 -10.76 7.65 -6.71
C LEU A 81 -12.16 7.42 -6.12
N LEU A 82 -12.95 6.54 -6.72
CA LEU A 82 -14.27 6.18 -6.23
C LEU A 82 -14.17 5.49 -4.87
N ALA A 83 -13.25 4.54 -4.72
CA ALA A 83 -13.03 3.86 -3.44
C ALA A 83 -12.64 4.84 -2.33
N LEU A 84 -11.76 5.81 -2.63
CA LEU A 84 -11.42 6.89 -1.72
C LEU A 84 -12.66 7.75 -1.39
N GLY A 85 -13.40 8.19 -2.40
CA GLY A 85 -14.59 9.03 -2.23
C GLY A 85 -15.70 8.35 -1.42
N PHE A 86 -16.00 7.08 -1.70
CA PHE A 86 -16.95 6.29 -0.93
C PHE A 86 -16.53 6.16 0.52
N THR A 87 -15.24 5.91 0.78
CA THR A 87 -14.77 5.75 2.15
C THR A 87 -14.79 7.06 2.92
N LEU A 88 -14.36 8.16 2.31
CA LEU A 88 -14.47 9.49 2.93
C LEU A 88 -15.93 9.87 3.20
N SER A 89 -16.84 9.54 2.27
CA SER A 89 -18.27 9.79 2.46
C SER A 89 -18.86 8.93 3.58
N PHE A 90 -18.43 7.67 3.69
CA PHE A 90 -18.82 6.77 4.77
C PHE A 90 -18.30 7.27 6.12
N GLN A 91 -17.04 7.69 6.21
CA GLN A 91 -16.45 8.26 7.42
C GLN A 91 -17.15 9.57 7.82
N TYR A 92 -17.43 10.45 6.86
CA TYR A 92 -18.21 11.66 7.09
C TYR A 92 -19.61 11.34 7.64
N PHE A 93 -20.30 10.38 7.01
CA PHE A 93 -21.62 9.93 7.48
C PHE A 93 -21.56 9.35 8.89
N LEU A 94 -20.59 8.48 9.18
CA LEU A 94 -20.39 7.91 10.50
C LEU A 94 -20.16 9.00 11.55
N HIS A 95 -19.30 9.97 11.26
CA HIS A 95 -19.02 11.08 12.19
C HIS A 95 -20.29 11.84 12.57
N HIS A 96 -21.15 12.15 11.59
CA HIS A 96 -22.39 12.90 11.83
C HIS A 96 -23.53 12.07 12.41
N THR A 97 -23.45 10.74 12.32
CA THR A 97 -24.51 9.83 12.78
C THR A 97 -24.07 8.94 13.94
N TRP A 98 -22.87 9.15 14.49
CA TRP A 98 -22.24 8.27 15.47
C TRP A 98 -23.13 8.01 16.69
N ALA A 99 -23.78 9.04 17.24
CA ALA A 99 -24.71 8.88 18.34
C ALA A 99 -25.85 7.90 18.00
N ARG A 100 -26.40 7.97 16.79
CA ARG A 100 -27.45 7.05 16.33
C ARG A 100 -26.91 5.64 16.09
N VAL A 101 -25.72 5.53 15.49
CA VAL A 101 -25.03 4.24 15.27
C VAL A 101 -24.81 3.53 16.60
N ARG A 102 -24.36 4.24 17.64
CA ARG A 102 -24.22 3.71 19.00
C ARG A 102 -25.54 3.22 19.59
N THR A 103 -26.60 4.01 19.48
CA THR A 103 -27.93 3.62 19.98
C THR A 103 -28.45 2.36 19.28
N VAL A 104 -28.32 2.28 17.95
CA VAL A 104 -28.73 1.11 17.18
C VAL A 104 -27.87 -0.11 17.53
N GLY A 105 -26.56 0.07 17.62
CA GLY A 105 -25.61 -0.99 18.01
C GLY A 105 -25.92 -1.57 19.39
N ALA A 106 -26.19 -0.70 20.38
CA ALA A 106 -26.61 -1.13 21.70
C ALA A 106 -27.94 -1.93 21.66
N GLY A 107 -28.87 -1.54 20.80
CA GLY A 107 -30.14 -2.25 20.58
C GLY A 107 -29.98 -3.68 20.05
N ILE A 108 -28.86 -4.00 19.42
CA ILE A 108 -28.51 -5.35 18.94
C ILE A 108 -27.40 -6.01 19.75
N GLY A 109 -27.06 -5.47 20.92
CA GLY A 109 -26.08 -6.04 21.84
C GLY A 109 -24.61 -5.78 21.48
N LEU A 110 -24.31 -4.86 20.57
CA LEU A 110 -22.93 -4.45 20.27
C LEU A 110 -22.45 -3.40 21.27
N SER A 111 -21.22 -3.58 21.78
CA SER A 111 -20.56 -2.56 22.59
C SER A 111 -20.00 -1.43 21.71
N GLU A 112 -19.75 -0.27 22.31
CA GLU A 112 -19.07 0.84 21.63
C GLU A 112 -17.69 0.42 21.11
N THR A 113 -16.99 -0.45 21.84
CA THR A 113 -15.71 -1.03 21.43
C THR A 113 -15.85 -1.86 20.15
N ASP A 114 -16.90 -2.69 20.04
CA ASP A 114 -17.15 -3.49 18.84
C ASP A 114 -17.40 -2.61 17.61
N LEU A 115 -18.16 -1.51 17.80
CA LEU A 115 -18.41 -0.53 16.75
C LEU A 115 -17.11 0.18 16.32
N LEU A 116 -16.27 0.59 17.27
CA LEU A 116 -14.98 1.23 16.99
C LEU A 116 -14.01 0.28 16.28
N VAL A 117 -13.99 -1.01 16.65
CA VAL A 117 -13.24 -2.05 15.93
C VAL A 117 -13.75 -2.18 14.50
N GLY A 118 -15.07 -2.13 14.28
CA GLY A 118 -15.66 -2.10 12.95
C GLY A 118 -15.19 -0.92 12.10
N VAL A 119 -15.16 0.29 12.67
CA VAL A 119 -14.63 1.49 12.01
C VAL A 119 -13.15 1.32 11.66
N LEU A 120 -12.35 0.84 12.62
CA LEU A 120 -10.92 0.59 12.43
C LEU A 120 -10.65 -0.41 11.29
N LEU A 121 -11.45 -1.48 11.16
CA LEU A 121 -11.31 -2.44 10.06
C LEU A 121 -11.59 -1.81 8.70
N VAL A 122 -12.59 -0.93 8.61
CA VAL A 122 -12.88 -0.16 7.38
C VAL A 122 -11.72 0.78 7.04
N ASP A 123 -11.15 1.44 8.04
CA ASP A 123 -10.00 2.33 7.86
C ASP A 123 -8.72 1.59 7.44
N LEU A 124 -8.48 0.40 8.00
CA LEU A 124 -7.38 -0.46 7.57
C LEU A 124 -7.58 -0.95 6.13
N TYR A 125 -8.82 -1.23 5.73
CA TYR A 125 -9.12 -1.54 4.34
C TYR A 125 -8.85 -0.34 3.41
N LEU A 126 -9.23 0.88 3.81
CA LEU A 126 -8.91 2.10 3.08
C LEU A 126 -7.40 2.26 2.91
N LEU A 127 -6.65 2.09 4.00
CA LEU A 127 -5.20 2.14 3.98
C LEU A 127 -4.61 1.17 2.96
N PHE A 128 -5.12 -0.05 2.92
CA PHE A 128 -4.71 -1.04 1.93
C PHE A 128 -5.04 -0.59 0.49
N VAL A 129 -6.21 0.00 0.25
CA VAL A 129 -6.61 0.56 -1.05
C VAL A 129 -5.68 1.71 -1.47
N LEU A 130 -5.35 2.62 -0.56
CA LEU A 130 -4.41 3.73 -0.81
C LEU A 130 -3.03 3.22 -1.20
N LEU A 131 -2.47 2.31 -0.40
CA LEU A 131 -1.13 1.75 -0.63
C LEU A 131 -1.07 0.90 -1.90
N SER A 132 -2.12 0.15 -2.20
CA SER A 132 -2.21 -0.62 -3.45
C SER A 132 -2.32 0.28 -4.68
N GLY A 133 -3.00 1.42 -4.60
CA GLY A 133 -2.99 2.45 -5.65
C GLY A 133 -1.62 3.07 -5.90
N VAL A 134 -0.87 3.37 -4.85
CA VAL A 134 0.53 3.84 -4.95
C VAL A 134 1.42 2.78 -5.58
N TYR A 135 1.35 1.54 -5.11
CA TYR A 135 2.13 0.42 -5.63
C TYR A 135 1.79 0.09 -7.09
N GLY A 136 0.49 0.07 -7.42
CA GLY A 136 -0.04 -0.19 -8.75
C GLY A 136 0.46 0.85 -9.76
N ALA A 137 0.31 2.13 -9.44
CA ALA A 137 0.79 3.23 -10.26
C ALA A 137 2.31 3.18 -10.49
N PHE A 138 3.09 2.87 -9.46
CA PHE A 138 4.54 2.67 -9.59
C PHE A 138 4.86 1.52 -10.55
N ARG A 139 4.22 0.36 -10.38
CA ARG A 139 4.51 -0.83 -11.17
C ARG A 139 4.13 -0.69 -12.63
N LEU A 140 2.99 -0.08 -12.91
CA LEU A 140 2.56 0.25 -14.27
C LEU A 140 3.58 1.19 -14.94
N GLY A 141 3.94 2.28 -14.27
CA GLY A 141 4.94 3.21 -14.79
C GLY A 141 6.28 2.54 -15.08
N ARG A 142 6.71 1.61 -14.22
CA ARG A 142 7.98 0.87 -14.40
C ARG A 142 7.91 -0.11 -15.57
N ALA A 143 6.75 -0.71 -15.83
CA ALA A 143 6.56 -1.56 -17.00
C ALA A 143 6.72 -0.76 -18.31
N TYR A 144 6.39 0.53 -18.32
CA TYR A 144 6.55 1.41 -19.49
C TYR A 144 7.94 2.07 -19.60
N ALA A 145 8.62 2.33 -18.48
CA ALA A 145 9.85 3.13 -18.45
C ALA A 145 11.14 2.41 -18.91
N GLY A 146 11.16 1.07 -18.89
CA GLY A 146 12.42 0.31 -19.08
C GLY A 146 13.30 0.28 -17.82
N GLU A 147 14.60 -0.05 -17.99
CA GLU A 147 15.51 -0.35 -16.87
C GLU A 147 16.24 0.85 -16.23
N GLU A 148 16.28 2.04 -16.84
CA GLU A 148 17.09 3.15 -16.30
C GLU A 148 16.27 4.40 -15.94
N GLU A 149 16.17 4.67 -14.64
CA GLU A 149 15.91 6.01 -14.14
C GLU A 149 17.08 6.43 -13.23
N VAL A 150 17.66 7.59 -13.55
CA VAL A 150 18.76 8.22 -12.81
C VAL A 150 18.48 8.28 -11.30
N ALA A 151 19.48 7.98 -10.47
CA ALA A 151 19.36 8.11 -9.02
C ALA A 151 19.06 9.56 -8.63
N ALA A 152 18.15 9.77 -7.69
CA ALA A 152 17.83 11.11 -7.22
C ALA A 152 18.99 11.73 -6.43
N HIS A 153 19.03 13.06 -6.39
CA HIS A 153 19.97 13.78 -5.54
C HIS A 153 19.69 13.50 -4.06
N PRO A 154 20.69 13.27 -3.19
CA PRO A 154 20.46 13.00 -1.77
C PRO A 154 19.63 14.07 -1.05
N LEU A 155 19.90 15.35 -1.33
CA LEU A 155 19.10 16.46 -0.81
C LEU A 155 17.63 16.42 -1.25
N LEU A 156 17.33 16.03 -2.49
CA LEU A 156 15.95 15.92 -2.98
C LEU A 156 15.24 14.72 -2.34
N ALA A 157 15.92 13.58 -2.23
CA ALA A 157 15.37 12.41 -1.55
C ALA A 157 15.11 12.70 -0.06
N GLY A 158 16.03 13.40 0.60
CA GLY A 158 15.88 13.84 1.98
C GLY A 158 14.72 14.81 2.15
N ALA A 159 14.67 15.88 1.34
CA ALA A 159 13.57 16.85 1.38
C ALA A 159 12.20 16.19 1.14
N ALA A 160 12.13 15.21 0.23
CA ALA A 160 10.90 14.46 0.00
C ALA A 160 10.46 13.64 1.24
N SER A 161 11.37 12.90 1.88
CA SER A 161 11.05 12.17 3.11
C SER A 161 10.81 13.07 4.32
N LEU A 162 11.36 14.27 4.35
CA LEU A 162 11.06 15.28 5.36
C LEU A 162 9.61 15.76 5.23
N LEU A 163 9.14 16.00 4.01
CA LEU A 163 7.75 16.39 3.75
C LEU A 163 6.77 15.28 4.11
N LEU A 164 7.06 14.05 3.70
CA LEU A 164 6.20 12.90 3.96
C LEU A 164 7.03 11.60 3.99
N PRO A 165 6.99 10.83 5.10
CA PRO A 165 7.71 9.57 5.24
C PRO A 165 7.43 8.60 4.10
N GLY A 166 8.48 8.12 3.46
CA GLY A 166 8.41 7.20 2.33
C GLY A 166 8.49 7.87 0.96
N LEU A 167 8.26 9.19 0.83
CA LEU A 167 8.40 9.86 -0.48
C LEU A 167 9.83 9.85 -1.00
N GLY A 168 10.84 10.03 -0.15
CA GLY A 168 12.24 9.91 -0.56
C GLY A 168 12.58 8.52 -1.09
N GLN A 169 11.99 7.47 -0.51
CA GLN A 169 12.09 6.10 -1.01
C GLN A 169 11.38 5.94 -2.37
N ILE A 170 10.23 6.57 -2.60
CA ILE A 170 9.57 6.60 -3.93
C ILE A 170 10.47 7.28 -4.96
N VAL A 171 11.04 8.43 -4.61
CA VAL A 171 11.97 9.19 -5.46
C VAL A 171 13.25 8.39 -5.74
N ASN A 172 13.65 7.52 -4.83
CA ASN A 172 14.73 6.54 -5.03
C ASN A 172 14.25 5.24 -5.71
N GLY A 173 12.99 5.12 -6.14
CA GLY A 173 12.45 3.90 -6.75
C GLY A 173 12.39 2.68 -5.82
N GLN A 174 12.50 2.87 -4.51
CA GLN A 174 12.41 1.83 -3.48
C GLN A 174 10.98 1.68 -2.95
N ILE A 175 10.06 1.34 -3.86
CA ILE A 175 8.62 1.33 -3.56
C ILE A 175 8.25 0.48 -2.35
N ARG A 176 8.90 -0.68 -2.13
CA ARG A 176 8.59 -1.56 -0.99
C ARG A 176 8.87 -0.89 0.36
N LYS A 177 10.00 -0.19 0.48
CA LYS A 177 10.34 0.56 1.70
C LYS A 177 9.41 1.76 1.88
N ALA A 178 9.10 2.46 0.77
CA ALA A 178 8.16 3.56 0.79
C ALA A 178 6.80 3.13 1.38
N LEU A 179 6.25 1.99 0.94
CA LEU A 179 4.98 1.49 1.45
C LEU A 179 5.00 1.18 2.95
N ILE A 180 6.13 0.74 3.51
CA ILE A 180 6.27 0.51 4.96
C ILE A 180 6.19 1.84 5.71
N PHE A 181 6.93 2.86 5.28
CA PHE A 181 6.88 4.19 5.92
C PHE A 181 5.52 4.86 5.77
N LEU A 182 4.90 4.75 4.59
CA LEU A 182 3.55 5.25 4.34
C LEU A 182 2.51 4.51 5.19
N PHE A 183 2.65 3.19 5.35
CA PHE A 183 1.78 2.40 6.23
C PHE A 183 1.85 2.91 7.67
N VAL A 184 3.07 3.06 8.21
CA VAL A 184 3.27 3.58 9.57
C VAL A 184 2.63 4.96 9.74
N LEU A 185 2.93 5.90 8.84
CA LEU A 185 2.38 7.25 8.86
C LEU A 185 0.84 7.24 8.83
N PHE A 186 0.25 6.52 7.89
CA PHE A 186 -1.20 6.51 7.74
C PHE A 186 -1.90 5.76 8.88
N THR A 187 -1.31 4.71 9.45
CA THR A 187 -1.84 4.08 10.66
C THR A 187 -1.88 5.05 11.83
N GLU A 188 -0.87 5.90 11.99
CA GLU A 188 -0.89 6.96 13.02
C GLU A 188 -1.98 8.00 12.77
N VAL A 189 -2.11 8.47 11.52
CA VAL A 189 -3.17 9.41 11.13
C VAL A 189 -4.56 8.82 11.38
N LEU A 190 -4.77 7.54 11.06
CA LEU A 190 -6.02 6.83 11.33
C LEU A 190 -6.26 6.68 12.84
N GLY A 191 -5.23 6.38 13.63
CA GLY A 191 -5.35 6.33 15.08
C GLY A 191 -5.77 7.66 15.70
N ILE A 192 -5.18 8.77 15.21
CA ILE A 192 -5.58 10.13 15.60
C ILE A 192 -7.02 10.43 15.13
N GLY A 193 -7.40 10.00 13.93
CA GLY A 193 -8.76 10.12 13.41
C GLY A 193 -9.79 9.39 14.26
N LEU A 194 -9.49 8.15 14.67
CA LEU A 194 -10.35 7.35 15.53
C LEU A 194 -10.54 7.97 16.91
N TRP A 195 -9.51 8.65 17.43
CA TRP A 195 -9.59 9.41 18.67
C TRP A 195 -10.73 10.46 18.64
N TRP A 196 -10.98 11.08 17.49
CA TRP A 196 -12.05 12.08 17.34
C TRP A 196 -13.47 11.51 17.43
N PHE A 197 -13.65 10.20 17.31
CA PHE A 197 -14.95 9.54 17.50
C PHE A 197 -15.28 9.24 18.97
N LEU A 198 -14.29 9.35 19.86
CA LEU A 198 -14.53 9.20 21.29
C LEU A 198 -15.28 10.43 21.82
N PRO A 199 -16.29 10.26 22.67
CA PRO A 199 -16.91 11.38 23.36
C PRO A 199 -15.86 12.09 24.23
N ASP A 200 -15.83 13.42 24.09
CA ASP A 200 -15.03 14.34 24.90
C ASP A 200 -13.52 14.02 24.97
N PRO A 201 -12.83 14.03 23.81
CA PRO A 201 -11.41 13.64 23.71
C PRO A 201 -10.50 14.59 24.49
N ILE A 202 -10.88 15.87 24.59
CA ILE A 202 -10.18 16.89 25.38
C ILE A 202 -10.55 16.75 26.86
N GLU A 203 -11.79 16.44 27.21
CA GLU A 203 -12.22 16.27 28.60
C GLU A 203 -11.59 15.00 29.23
N ARG A 204 -11.40 13.93 28.46
CA ARG A 204 -10.60 12.77 28.90
C ARG A 204 -9.12 13.09 29.09
N LEU A 205 -8.57 13.99 28.27
CA LEU A 205 -7.16 14.41 28.34
C LEU A 205 -6.91 15.44 29.46
N VAL A 206 -7.87 16.33 29.72
CA VAL A 206 -7.74 17.53 30.58
C VAL A 206 -8.48 17.37 31.91
N LEU A 207 -9.57 16.62 31.96
CA LEU A 207 -10.54 16.59 33.07
C LEU A 207 -10.75 15.20 33.70
N GLY A 208 -9.91 14.20 33.37
CA GLY A 208 -9.66 13.06 34.26
C GLY A 208 -10.64 11.89 34.22
N GLY A 209 -11.37 11.68 33.11
CA GLY A 209 -12.26 10.52 32.95
C GLY A 209 -11.55 9.16 32.76
N GLY A 210 -10.24 9.15 32.55
CA GLY A 210 -9.37 7.96 32.48
C GLY A 210 -7.99 8.28 33.06
N ASP A 211 -7.13 7.27 33.29
CA ASP A 211 -5.79 7.50 33.84
C ASP A 211 -4.97 8.41 32.90
N PRO A 212 -4.74 9.69 33.27
CA PRO A 212 -4.10 10.66 32.39
C PRO A 212 -2.66 10.24 32.06
N LEU A 213 -2.00 9.46 32.92
CA LEU A 213 -0.69 8.89 32.65
C LEU A 213 -0.74 7.89 31.51
N GLN A 214 -1.78 7.06 31.44
CA GLN A 214 -1.97 6.10 30.35
C GLN A 214 -2.22 6.81 29.02
N THR A 215 -3.05 7.85 29.01
CA THR A 215 -3.34 8.63 27.80
C THR A 215 -2.12 9.40 27.31
N LEU A 216 -1.37 10.04 28.21
CA LEU A 216 -0.10 10.70 27.90
C LEU A 216 0.95 9.71 27.42
N PHE A 217 1.02 8.52 28.02
CA PHE A 217 1.94 7.46 27.60
C PHE A 217 1.62 6.96 26.20
N VAL A 218 0.35 6.73 25.86
CA VAL A 218 -0.07 6.31 24.52
C VAL A 218 0.24 7.40 23.49
N ALA A 219 -0.09 8.66 23.78
CA ALA A 219 0.23 9.78 22.89
C ALA A 219 1.74 9.95 22.71
N PHE A 220 2.52 9.85 23.79
CA PHE A 220 3.98 9.92 23.76
C PHE A 220 4.59 8.74 22.99
N ALA A 221 4.08 7.52 23.19
CA ALA A 221 4.55 6.32 22.50
C ALA A 221 4.27 6.40 21.00
N LEU A 222 3.05 6.81 20.60
CA LEU A 222 2.68 7.02 19.20
C LEU A 222 3.51 8.15 18.57
N GLY A 223 3.65 9.28 19.26
CA GLY A 223 4.46 10.40 18.78
C GLY A 223 5.94 10.03 18.63
N THR A 224 6.50 9.29 19.58
CA THR A 224 7.90 8.83 19.54
C THR A 224 8.11 7.83 18.40
N TYR A 225 7.18 6.88 18.23
CA TYR A 225 7.25 5.90 17.15
C TYR A 225 7.16 6.58 15.77
N GLY A 226 6.25 7.54 15.62
CA GLY A 226 6.09 8.32 14.38
C GLY A 226 7.31 9.15 14.05
N LEU A 227 7.85 9.87 15.03
CA LEU A 227 9.09 10.64 14.86
C LEU A 227 10.27 9.75 14.51
N LEU A 228 10.38 8.56 15.12
CA LEU A 228 11.42 7.59 14.81
C LEU A 228 11.27 7.07 13.39
N ALA A 229 10.07 6.67 12.97
CA ALA A 229 9.78 6.23 11.61
C ALA A 229 10.09 7.34 10.58
N TRP A 230 9.77 8.59 10.90
CA TRP A 230 10.08 9.76 10.09
C TRP A 230 11.59 9.98 9.95
N ALA A 231 12.32 9.95 11.06
CA ALA A 231 13.78 10.09 11.08
C ALA A 231 14.47 8.96 10.31
N LEU A 232 14.02 7.72 10.48
CA LEU A 232 14.51 6.56 9.74
C LEU A 232 14.20 6.67 8.25
N SER A 233 13.02 7.14 7.87
CA SER A 233 12.66 7.39 6.47
C SER A 233 13.58 8.42 5.83
N LEU A 234 13.83 9.53 6.53
CA LEU A 234 14.74 10.59 6.08
C LEU A 234 16.17 10.06 5.90
N TYR A 235 16.69 9.39 6.92
CA TYR A 235 18.03 8.81 6.90
C TYR A 235 18.21 7.79 5.78
N ASP A 236 17.29 6.82 5.66
CA ASP A 236 17.35 5.80 4.60
C ASP A 236 17.27 6.44 3.20
N ALA A 237 16.43 7.46 3.00
CA ALA A 237 16.31 8.13 1.70
C ALA A 237 17.62 8.82 1.28
N VAL A 238 18.26 9.54 2.20
CA VAL A 238 19.55 10.22 1.95
C VAL A 238 20.67 9.20 1.71
N LEU A 239 20.72 8.15 2.53
CA LEU A 239 21.74 7.10 2.45
C LEU A 239 21.68 6.37 1.11
N VAL A 240 20.50 5.90 0.71
CA VAL A 240 20.29 5.19 -0.57
C VAL A 240 20.66 6.06 -1.77
N ALA A 241 20.21 7.32 -1.78
CA ALA A 241 20.53 8.25 -2.85
C ALA A 241 22.04 8.48 -2.97
N SER A 242 22.73 8.64 -1.84
CA SER A 242 24.17 8.89 -1.78
C SER A 242 24.98 7.73 -2.32
N TYR A 243 24.64 6.51 -1.92
CA TYR A 243 25.36 5.33 -2.38
C TYR A 243 25.10 4.97 -3.85
N ARG A 244 23.87 5.13 -4.34
CA ARG A 244 23.56 4.89 -5.77
C ARG A 244 24.29 5.86 -6.67
N ARG A 245 24.36 7.13 -6.28
CA ARG A 245 25.12 8.15 -7.03
C ARG A 245 26.61 7.87 -7.05
N ALA A 246 27.14 7.28 -5.97
CA ALA A 246 28.52 6.85 -5.89
C ALA A 246 28.82 5.54 -6.64
N GLY A 247 27.83 4.90 -7.28
CA GLY A 247 28.00 3.62 -7.98
C GLY A 247 28.28 2.43 -7.05
N ARG A 248 27.88 2.52 -5.78
CA ARG A 248 28.16 1.52 -4.73
C ARG A 248 26.95 0.63 -4.39
N TRP A 249 26.04 0.40 -5.35
CA TRP A 249 24.78 -0.33 -5.15
C TRP A 249 24.59 -1.47 -6.14
#